data_AF-A0A061JLJ8-F1
#
_entry.id   AF-A0A061JLJ8-F1
#
_cell.length_a   1.000
_cell.length_b   1.000
_cell.length_c   1.000
_cell.angle_alpha   90.00
_cell.angle_beta   90.00
_cell.angle_gamma   90.00
#
_symmetry.space_group_name_H-M   'P 1'
#
loop_
_entity.id
_entity.type
_entity.pdbx_description
1 polymer ?
#
loop_
_entity_poly.entity_id
_entity_poly.type
_entity_poly.pdbx_seq_one_letter_code
_entity_poly.pdbx_strand_id
1 'polypeptide(L)'
;MSRLVGQIDELTRGYGRKGGKRNRAQQRARMAAFGVFCESLGVAHLGQVGARHVIRYWKSPVMQSYSDRTRMGHYYALEVLWRCAGKPEKPPRPFPQATTVK
;
A
#
# COMPACT_ATOMS: atom_id res chain seq x y z
N MET A 1 -3.86 17.05 6.25
CA MET A 1 -3.41 15.64 6.20
C MET A 1 -4.24 14.86 7.18
N SER A 2 -4.78 13.71 6.77
CA SER A 2 -5.59 12.85 7.64
C SER A 2 -4.70 11.98 8.55
N ARG A 3 -5.27 11.46 9.65
CA ARG A 3 -4.52 10.87 10.77
C ARG A 3 -3.70 9.64 10.35
N LEU A 4 -4.26 8.78 9.50
CA LEU A 4 -3.57 7.60 8.99
C LEU A 4 -2.48 7.97 7.97
N VAL A 5 -2.75 8.96 7.12
CA VAL A 5 -1.76 9.46 6.15
C VAL A 5 -0.55 10.07 6.86
N GLY A 6 -0.76 10.78 7.97
CA GLY A 6 0.33 11.27 8.83
C GLY A 6 1.19 10.15 9.41
N GLN A 7 0.56 9.10 9.96
CA GLN A 7 1.27 7.92 10.47
C GLN A 7 2.07 7.20 9.36
N ILE A 8 1.50 7.08 8.16
CA ILE A 8 2.18 6.50 7.00
C ILE A 8 3.40 7.34 6.59
N ASP A 9 3.27 8.67 6.56
CA ASP A 9 4.40 9.54 6.21
C ASP A 9 5.52 9.44 7.26
N GLU A 10 5.19 9.48 8.55
CA GLU A 10 6.15 9.31 9.65
C GLU A 10 6.89 7.97 9.59
N LEU A 11 6.16 6.88 9.40
CA LEU A 11 6.71 5.53 9.32
C LEU A 11 7.62 5.34 8.09
N THR A 12 7.30 6.02 6.98
CA THR A 12 8.02 5.88 5.71
C THR A 12 9.13 6.92 5.51
N ARG A 13 9.23 7.94 6.39
CA ARG A 13 10.36 8.89 6.42
C ARG A 13 11.71 8.18 6.57
N GLY A 14 11.77 7.12 7.38
CA GLY A 14 12.97 6.30 7.58
C GLY A 14 13.38 5.45 6.36
N TYR A 15 12.45 5.15 5.45
CA TYR A 15 12.66 4.24 4.32
C TYR A 15 13.39 4.88 3.11
N GLY A 16 13.97 6.07 3.27
CA GLY A 16 14.23 6.97 2.15
C GLY A 16 15.63 7.03 1.54
N ARG A 17 16.60 6.15 1.85
CA ARG A 17 18.01 6.41 1.47
C ARG A 17 18.55 5.73 0.20
N LYS A 18 17.85 4.77 -0.43
CA LYS A 18 18.44 3.94 -1.53
C LYS A 18 17.81 4.08 -2.94
N GLY A 19 16.99 5.09 -3.22
CA GLY A 19 16.39 5.27 -4.56
C GLY A 19 16.19 6.73 -4.96
N GLY A 20 16.01 7.04 -6.25
CA GLY A 20 15.88 8.42 -6.75
C GLY A 20 14.66 9.20 -6.21
N LYS A 21 14.79 10.53 -6.05
CA LYS A 21 13.78 11.43 -5.44
C LYS A 21 12.37 11.24 -6.01
N ARG A 22 12.25 11.15 -7.33
CA ARG A 22 10.97 10.99 -8.04
C ARG A 22 10.28 9.67 -7.71
N ASN A 23 11.04 8.58 -7.66
CA ASN A 23 10.50 7.26 -7.33
C ASN A 23 10.00 7.23 -5.87
N ARG A 24 10.77 7.82 -4.93
CA ARG A 24 10.34 7.93 -3.52
C ARG A 24 9.04 8.72 -3.37
N ALA A 25 8.91 9.86 -4.08
CA ALA A 25 7.69 10.65 -4.06
C ALA A 25 6.49 9.87 -4.61
N GLN A 26 6.68 9.11 -5.69
CA GLN A 26 5.63 8.29 -6.27
C GLN A 26 5.18 7.15 -5.33
N GLN A 27 6.11 6.48 -4.65
CA GLN A 27 5.78 5.45 -3.67
C GLN A 27 5.01 6.03 -2.48
N ARG A 28 5.42 7.19 -1.96
CA ARG A 28 4.69 7.88 -0.88
C ARG A 28 3.26 8.25 -1.29
N ALA A 29 3.09 8.79 -2.50
CA ALA A 29 1.76 9.12 -3.01
C ALA A 29 0.85 7.88 -3.10
N ARG A 30 1.40 6.73 -3.52
CA ARG A 30 0.67 5.45 -3.57
C ARG A 30 0.31 4.92 -2.18
N MET A 31 1.19 5.05 -1.20
CA MET A 31 0.91 4.68 0.19
C MET A 31 -0.16 5.59 0.79
N ALA A 32 -0.10 6.89 0.52
CA ALA A 32 -1.10 7.86 0.97
C ALA A 32 -2.48 7.56 0.35
N ALA A 33 -2.56 7.25 -0.94
CA ALA A 33 -3.81 6.86 -1.60
C ALA A 33 -4.46 5.63 -0.94
N PHE A 34 -3.65 4.63 -0.55
CA PHE A 34 -4.13 3.50 0.23
C PHE A 34 -4.57 3.89 1.64
N GLY A 35 -3.84 4.79 2.31
CA GLY A 35 -4.23 5.34 3.62
C GLY A 35 -5.60 6.02 3.58
N VAL A 36 -5.82 6.91 2.61
CA VAL A 36 -7.12 7.56 2.39
C VAL A 36 -8.23 6.55 2.15
N PHE A 37 -7.97 5.51 1.36
CA PHE A 37 -8.92 4.41 1.17
C PHE A 37 -9.24 3.68 2.48
N CYS A 38 -8.24 3.35 3.29
CA CYS A 38 -8.46 2.72 4.59
C CYS A 38 -9.27 3.61 5.54
N GLU A 39 -9.02 4.92 5.57
CA GLU A 39 -9.81 5.87 6.36
C GLU A 39 -11.27 5.91 5.91
N SER A 40 -11.53 5.82 4.60
CA SER A 40 -12.91 5.73 4.07
C SER A 40 -13.64 4.46 4.52
N LEU A 41 -12.90 3.43 4.95
CA LEU A 41 -13.44 2.21 5.54
C LEU A 41 -13.52 2.27 7.09
N GLY A 42 -13.27 3.44 7.69
CA GLY A 42 -13.31 3.65 9.14
C GLY A 42 -12.03 3.25 9.88
N VAL A 43 -10.93 2.97 9.17
CA VAL A 43 -9.65 2.61 9.80
C VAL A 43 -8.94 3.86 10.30
N ALA A 44 -8.67 3.93 11.59
CA ALA A 44 -8.03 5.08 12.22
C ALA A 44 -6.52 4.91 12.44
N HIS A 45 -6.04 3.66 12.48
CA HIS A 45 -4.65 3.33 12.84
C HIS A 45 -4.06 2.24 11.95
N LEU A 46 -2.76 2.34 11.67
CA LEU A 46 -2.06 1.36 10.82
C LEU A 46 -2.09 -0.07 11.39
N GLY A 47 -2.22 -0.23 12.71
CA GLY A 47 -2.36 -1.55 13.35
C GLY A 47 -3.60 -2.32 12.89
N GLN A 48 -4.71 -1.61 12.61
CA GLN A 48 -5.97 -2.19 12.13
C GLN A 48 -5.91 -2.55 10.63
N VAL A 49 -4.92 -2.03 9.90
CA VAL A 49 -4.73 -2.34 8.49
C VAL A 49 -4.27 -3.80 8.36
N GLY A 50 -4.92 -4.54 7.47
CA GLY A 50 -4.69 -5.98 7.30
C GLY A 50 -5.00 -6.42 5.88
N ALA A 51 -4.82 -7.71 5.60
CA ALA A 51 -4.98 -8.29 4.27
C ALA A 51 -6.36 -7.97 3.64
N ARG A 52 -7.42 -7.96 4.44
CA ARG A 52 -8.78 -7.63 3.98
C ARG A 52 -8.89 -6.21 3.40
N HIS A 53 -8.20 -5.24 3.99
CA HIS A 53 -8.17 -3.86 3.51
C HIS A 53 -7.45 -3.77 2.16
N VAL A 54 -6.36 -4.53 1.99
CA VAL A 54 -5.64 -4.62 0.71
C VAL A 54 -6.50 -5.24 -0.39
N ILE A 55 -7.20 -6.33 -0.09
CA ILE A 55 -8.12 -6.96 -1.04
C ILE A 55 -9.25 -6.00 -1.45
N ARG A 56 -9.84 -5.28 -0.48
CA ARG A 56 -10.86 -4.26 -0.77
C ARG A 56 -10.30 -3.13 -1.62
N TYR A 57 -9.06 -2.72 -1.38
CA TYR A 57 -8.39 -1.70 -2.19
C TYR A 57 -8.25 -2.14 -3.65
N TRP A 58 -7.79 -3.37 -3.88
CA TRP A 58 -7.71 -3.93 -5.24
C TRP A 58 -9.06 -4.03 -5.94
N LYS A 59 -10.14 -4.29 -5.19
CA LYS A 59 -11.51 -4.32 -5.71
C LYS A 59 -12.16 -2.94 -5.87
N SER A 60 -11.50 -1.86 -5.45
CA SER A 60 -12.06 -0.51 -5.59
C SER A 60 -12.20 -0.10 -7.07
N PRO A 61 -13.22 0.70 -7.43
CA PRO A 61 -13.39 1.19 -8.80
C PRO A 61 -12.14 1.89 -9.35
N VAL A 62 -11.45 2.65 -8.49
CA VAL A 62 -10.18 3.33 -8.83
C VAL A 62 -9.11 2.32 -9.23
N MET A 63 -8.88 1.27 -8.44
CA MET A 63 -7.86 0.26 -8.77
C MET A 63 -8.23 -0.57 -9.99
N GLN A 64 -9.51 -0.81 -10.24
CA GLN A 64 -10.00 -1.53 -11.43
C GLN A 64 -9.81 -0.72 -12.72
N SER A 65 -9.82 0.62 -12.63
CA SER A 65 -9.53 1.50 -13.78
C SER A 65 -8.04 1.57 -14.18
N TYR A 66 -7.14 1.15 -13.28
CA TYR A 66 -5.70 1.24 -13.51
C TYR A 66 -5.13 0.04 -14.25
N SER A 67 -4.13 0.32 -15.10
CA SER A 67 -3.36 -0.73 -15.77
C SER A 67 -2.63 -1.65 -14.79
N ASP A 68 -2.29 -2.85 -15.22
CA ASP A 68 -1.60 -3.85 -14.39
C ASP A 68 -0.27 -3.34 -13.86
N ARG A 69 0.47 -2.61 -14.71
CA ARG A 69 1.73 -1.95 -14.32
C ARG A 69 1.52 -0.95 -13.18
N THR A 70 0.42 -0.21 -13.21
CA THR A 70 0.09 0.78 -12.17
C THR A 70 -0.31 0.08 -10.88
N ARG A 71 -1.16 -0.95 -10.97
CA ARG A 71 -1.53 -1.82 -9.83
C ARG A 71 -0.30 -2.44 -9.17
N MET A 72 0.68 -2.90 -9.96
CA MET A 72 1.96 -3.36 -9.43
C MET A 72 2.78 -2.29 -8.74
N GLY A 73 2.82 -1.07 -9.29
CA GLY A 73 3.43 0.07 -8.62
C GLY A 73 2.85 0.31 -7.22
N HIS A 74 1.52 0.20 -7.07
CA HIS A 74 0.87 0.26 -5.76
C HIS A 74 1.26 -0.91 -4.86
N TYR A 75 1.33 -2.14 -5.38
CA TYR A 75 1.76 -3.29 -4.59
C TYR A 75 3.15 -3.11 -3.98
N TYR A 76 4.13 -2.64 -4.76
CA TYR A 76 5.47 -2.37 -4.22
C TYR A 76 5.45 -1.31 -3.13
N ALA A 77 4.58 -0.31 -3.25
CA ALA A 77 4.40 0.70 -2.23
C ALA A 77 3.80 0.10 -0.93
N LEU A 78 2.85 -0.84 -1.06
CA LEU A 78 2.28 -1.56 0.07
C LEU A 78 3.26 -2.53 0.72
N GLU A 79 4.12 -3.23 -0.04
CA GLU A 79 5.17 -4.09 0.52
C GLU A 79 6.11 -3.30 1.43
N VAL A 80 6.52 -2.11 0.98
CA VAL A 80 7.34 -1.21 1.78
C VAL A 80 6.60 -0.78 3.04
N LEU A 81 5.34 -0.37 2.91
CA LEU A 81 4.53 0.03 4.05
C LEU A 81 4.38 -1.10 5.07
N TRP A 82 4.16 -2.35 4.61
CA TRP A 82 4.05 -3.53 5.45
C TRP A 82 5.34 -3.81 6.24
N ARG A 83 6.48 -3.74 5.56
CA ARG A 83 7.79 -3.90 6.18
C ARG A 83 8.03 -2.83 7.24
N CYS A 84 7.72 -1.57 6.92
CA CYS A 84 7.83 -0.46 7.86
C CYS A 84 6.87 -0.63 9.06
N ALA A 85 5.70 -1.24 8.85
CA ALA A 85 4.73 -1.54 9.91
C ALA A 85 5.12 -2.76 10.78
N GLY A 86 6.27 -3.39 10.50
CA GLY A 86 6.74 -4.58 11.23
C GLY A 86 5.88 -5.83 11.01
N LYS A 87 5.05 -5.87 9.96
CA LYS A 87 4.21 -7.03 9.66
C LYS A 87 5.08 -8.11 8.99
N PRO A 88 5.12 -9.35 9.50
CA PRO A 88 6.01 -10.41 8.99
C PRO A 88 5.57 -10.94 7.61
N GLU A 89 4.28 -10.86 7.32
CA GLU A 89 3.71 -11.32 6.05
C GLU A 89 3.81 -10.25 4.95
N LYS A 90 3.66 -10.67 3.69
CA LYS A 90 3.53 -9.74 2.56
C LYS A 90 2.06 -9.35 2.37
N PRO A 91 1.77 -8.12 1.92
CA PRO A 91 0.42 -7.74 1.56
C PRO A 91 -0.10 -8.61 0.40
N PRO A 92 -1.40 -8.88 0.30
CA PRO A 92 -2.00 -9.58 -0.83
C PRO A 92 -1.66 -8.91 -2.17
N ARG A 93 -1.30 -9.71 -3.17
CA ARG A 93 -1.03 -9.25 -4.53
C ARG A 93 -2.31 -8.82 -5.25
N PRO A 94 -2.23 -7.87 -6.20
CA PRO A 94 -3.39 -7.40 -6.98
C PRO A 94 -3.91 -8.44 -7.96
N PHE A 95 -3.11 -9.45 -8.31
CA PHE A 95 -3.50 -10.56 -9.18
C PHE A 95 -3.50 -11.87 -8.39
N PRO A 96 -4.45 -12.79 -8.68
CA PRO A 96 -4.33 -14.14 -8.18
C PRO A 96 -2.97 -14.67 -8.59
N GLN A 97 -2.23 -15.25 -7.64
CA GLN A 97 -0.99 -15.94 -8.00
C GLN A 97 -1.39 -17.03 -8.99
N ALA A 98 -0.73 -17.08 -10.14
CA ALA A 98 -0.83 -18.27 -10.97
C ALA A 98 -0.37 -19.42 -10.08
N THR A 99 -1.33 -20.22 -9.60
CA THR A 99 -1.05 -21.40 -8.80
C THR A 99 -0.17 -22.27 -9.68
N THR A 100 1.14 -22.25 -9.45
CA THR A 100 2.01 -23.31 -9.92
C THR A 100 1.63 -24.52 -9.11
N VAL A 101 0.65 -25.27 -9.62
CA VAL A 101 0.42 -26.66 -9.25
C VAL A 101 1.74 -27.36 -9.55
N LYS A 102 2.46 -27.74 -8.49
CA LYS A 102 3.51 -28.76 -8.57
C LYS A 102 2.89 -30.08 -8.15
#